data_AF-A0A8H9IPK2-F1
#
_entry.id   AF-A0A8H9IPK2-F1
#
_cell.length_a   1.000
_cell.length_b   1.000
_cell.length_c   1.000
_cell.angle_alpha   90.00
_cell.angle_beta   90.00
_cell.angle_gamma   90.00
#
_symmetry.space_group_name_H-M   'P 1'
#
loop_
_entity.id
_entity.type
_entity.pdbx_description
1 polymer ?
#
loop_
_entity_poly.entity_id
_entity_poly.type
_entity_poly.pdbx_seq_one_letter_code
_entity_poly.pdbx_strand_id
1 'polypeptide(L)'
;MSVYRLHPAADPRDLVAPKVLGGDVLVREVEVAATPALLVSGVPQPSPVEWAEAVRSLTGVDLGFTTTTSAAALLLAADGTQYALTFGQGWRYLRDSHVDREFGLDIAVRLLDPDEIRRITRRALSAKARVDRNLVPGGQGLWAFGLREHAELVRSLTGRVQRDVHADFTYVRRRGSYRNFRFSLDCGDGLQLHLGTRGEDLLADLRELTRLATTPDVHARLAPLRWVRRLGPGHELTEKLDSAAADLLAGSGEGELGISYPARYHDGPAAHWFRGHVGNVPVDTGELTLDDLRAGLRHTAHRLATLRTSAIEGFDDEGRSLGGPVSALHWLAAEVVEPGARFVLVDGDWYRLGEQYLAHVERVVADAFADRPEWTLPPWQDAPRNEQGRVAEAAYNRHVESVDERFLCLDRSLLKTRVHPRGFEACDLLGPGNELVHVKKVSGSTGSSVLSHLFAQGLVAAESLTDRQTWERFVRLVAERDPARAATLGDRPAGLVYAIHRSDKPLRPETLFTFARSALVSAAVALTTYGIPLRIAVIP
;
A
#
# COMPACT_ATOMS: atom_id res chain seq x y z
N MET A 1 24.82 -8.98 -5.95
CA MET A 1 25.24 -7.72 -5.29
C MET A 1 24.15 -6.71 -5.52
N SER A 2 23.86 -5.87 -4.53
CA SER A 2 22.90 -4.76 -4.68
C SER A 2 23.65 -3.44 -4.54
N VAL A 3 23.27 -2.43 -5.30
CA VAL A 3 23.76 -1.05 -5.17
C VAL A 3 22.64 -0.15 -4.67
N TYR A 4 22.95 0.69 -3.70
CA TYR A 4 22.04 1.69 -3.13
C TYR A 4 22.61 3.07 -3.38
N ARG A 5 21.76 4.02 -3.79
CA ARG A 5 22.08 5.46 -3.73
C ARG A 5 21.78 5.96 -2.32
N LEU A 6 22.66 6.78 -1.78
CA LEU A 6 22.53 7.33 -0.44
C LEU A 6 22.36 8.86 -0.51
N HIS A 7 21.54 9.40 0.39
CA HIS A 7 21.52 10.82 0.67
C HIS A 7 22.87 11.23 1.28
N PRO A 8 23.40 12.39 0.87
CA PRO A 8 24.76 12.77 1.20
C PRO A 8 24.97 12.98 2.71
N ALA A 9 26.04 12.40 3.24
CA ALA A 9 26.57 12.71 4.56
C ALA A 9 28.01 13.23 4.46
N ALA A 10 28.40 14.12 5.38
CA ALA A 10 29.75 14.69 5.41
C ALA A 10 30.81 13.64 5.78
N ASP A 11 30.52 12.81 6.79
CA ASP A 11 31.35 11.66 7.16
C ASP A 11 30.71 10.36 6.58
N PRO A 12 31.44 9.57 5.77
CA PRO A 12 30.97 8.25 5.32
C PRO A 12 30.53 7.31 6.45
N ARG A 13 31.03 7.49 7.68
CA ARG A 13 30.62 6.71 8.86
C ARG A 13 29.18 7.00 9.29
N ASP A 14 28.68 8.20 9.02
CA ASP A 14 27.28 8.55 9.32
C ASP A 14 26.28 7.77 8.45
N LEU A 15 26.73 7.21 7.33
CA LEU A 15 25.96 6.34 6.45
C LEU A 15 25.86 4.91 6.97
N VAL A 16 26.62 4.55 8.01
CA VAL A 16 26.59 3.23 8.66
C VAL A 16 25.58 3.24 9.80
N ALA A 17 24.79 2.18 9.93
CA ALA A 17 23.79 2.07 10.99
C ALA A 17 24.45 2.15 12.38
N PRO A 18 23.97 2.99 13.32
CA PRO A 18 24.63 3.18 14.62
C PRO A 18 24.83 1.89 15.42
N LYS A 19 23.86 0.96 15.34
CA LYS A 19 23.92 -0.36 15.99
C LYS A 19 25.08 -1.25 15.49
N VAL A 20 25.67 -0.94 14.34
CA VAL A 20 26.74 -1.71 13.70
C VAL A 20 28.11 -1.21 14.14
N LEU A 21 28.23 0.08 14.45
CA LEU A 21 29.49 0.69 14.89
C LEU A 21 29.95 0.20 16.28
N GLY A 22 29.08 -0.45 17.05
CA GLY A 22 29.39 -1.03 18.38
C GLY A 22 29.33 -2.56 18.44
N GLY A 23 29.21 -3.27 17.31
CA GLY A 23 29.08 -4.74 17.26
C GLY A 23 30.33 -5.46 16.71
N ASP A 24 30.19 -6.76 16.42
CA ASP A 24 31.22 -7.65 15.83
C ASP A 24 31.46 -7.37 14.33
N VAL A 25 31.65 -6.10 13.96
CA VAL A 25 31.80 -5.66 12.56
C VAL A 25 33.06 -4.83 12.42
N LEU A 26 33.85 -5.14 11.40
CA LEU A 26 35.08 -4.42 11.05
C LEU A 26 34.76 -3.30 10.08
N VAL A 27 35.19 -2.09 10.41
CA VAL A 27 35.11 -0.91 9.54
C VAL A 27 36.52 -0.54 9.11
N ARG A 28 36.77 -0.45 7.80
CA ARG A 28 38.08 -0.15 7.22
C ARG A 28 37.94 0.95 6.17
N GLU A 29 38.83 1.93 6.24
CA GLU A 29 39.04 2.86 5.15
C GLU A 29 39.86 2.17 4.06
N VAL A 30 39.38 2.23 2.83
CA VAL A 30 39.96 1.56 1.66
C VAL A 30 39.91 2.51 0.46
N GLU A 31 40.57 2.15 -0.63
CA GLU A 31 40.51 2.91 -1.88
C GLU A 31 40.03 2.03 -3.04
N VAL A 32 39.20 2.61 -3.91
CA VAL A 32 38.70 1.98 -5.13
C VAL A 32 39.06 2.90 -6.29
N ALA A 33 40.07 2.52 -7.09
CA ALA A 33 40.58 3.36 -8.19
C ALA A 33 40.85 4.82 -7.75
N ALA A 34 41.66 4.98 -6.70
CA ALA A 34 42.00 6.26 -6.06
C ALA A 34 40.82 7.06 -5.48
N THR A 35 39.63 6.45 -5.38
CA THR A 35 38.49 7.03 -4.67
C THR A 35 38.44 6.49 -3.24
N PRO A 36 38.44 7.36 -2.23
CA PRO A 36 38.25 6.95 -0.84
C PRO A 36 36.92 6.22 -0.65
N ALA A 37 36.96 5.11 0.09
CA ALA A 37 35.82 4.26 0.34
C ALA A 37 35.86 3.68 1.76
N LEU A 38 34.70 3.29 2.26
CA LEU A 38 34.54 2.67 3.58
C LEU A 38 34.02 1.24 3.39
N LEU A 39 34.81 0.26 3.80
CA LEU A 39 34.42 -1.15 3.81
C LEU A 39 33.96 -1.54 5.21
N VAL A 40 32.70 -1.93 5.32
CA VAL A 40 32.09 -2.48 6.53
C VAL A 40 31.87 -3.97 6.30
N SER A 41 32.42 -4.84 7.14
CA SER A 41 32.29 -6.29 6.99
C SER A 41 32.19 -7.00 8.32
N GLY A 42 31.32 -7.99 8.43
CA GLY A 42 31.13 -8.74 9.66
C GLY A 42 30.78 -10.20 9.41
N VAL A 43 31.16 -11.04 10.36
CA VAL A 43 30.77 -12.44 10.44
C VAL A 43 30.08 -12.60 11.78
N PRO A 44 28.73 -12.63 11.83
CA PRO A 44 28.01 -12.79 13.08
C PRO A 44 28.37 -14.10 13.77
N GLN A 45 28.22 -14.16 15.09
CA GLN A 45 28.31 -15.41 15.83
C GLN A 45 27.30 -16.43 15.29
N PRO A 46 27.66 -17.72 15.17
CA PRO A 46 26.73 -18.77 14.76
C PRO A 46 25.51 -18.83 15.68
N SER A 47 24.32 -18.79 15.11
CA SER A 47 23.06 -18.98 15.85
C SER A 47 22.40 -20.29 15.44
N PRO A 48 21.66 -20.97 16.34
CA PRO A 48 20.86 -22.14 15.96
C PRO A 48 19.93 -21.85 14.79
N VAL A 49 19.69 -22.84 13.92
CA VAL A 49 18.66 -22.72 12.85
C VAL A 49 17.28 -22.61 13.48
N GLU A 50 16.42 -21.72 12.97
CA GLU A 50 15.08 -21.46 13.55
C GLU A 50 14.20 -22.73 13.65
N TRP A 51 14.33 -23.65 12.70
CA TRP A 51 13.55 -24.89 12.67
C TRP A 51 14.14 -26.03 13.53
N ALA A 52 15.32 -25.86 14.15
CA ALA A 52 15.93 -26.89 15.00
C ALA A 52 15.04 -27.23 16.19
N GLU A 53 14.42 -26.22 16.80
CA GLU A 53 13.52 -26.42 17.94
C GLU A 53 12.27 -27.22 17.54
N ALA A 54 11.71 -26.94 16.36
CA ALA A 54 10.57 -27.70 15.84
C ALA A 54 10.92 -29.19 15.63
N VAL A 55 12.08 -29.49 15.05
CA VAL A 55 12.55 -30.89 14.87
C VAL A 55 12.81 -31.55 16.22
N ARG A 56 13.45 -30.85 17.15
CA ARG A 56 13.72 -31.36 18.51
C ARG A 56 12.42 -31.65 19.25
N SER A 57 11.42 -30.77 19.14
CA SER A 57 10.11 -30.97 19.76
C SER A 57 9.35 -32.16 19.16
N LEU A 58 9.47 -32.39 17.85
CA LEU A 58 8.74 -33.46 17.17
C LEU A 58 9.40 -34.84 17.33
N THR A 59 10.73 -34.88 17.41
CA THR A 59 11.49 -36.14 17.30
C THR A 59 12.31 -36.46 18.55
N GLY A 60 12.47 -35.49 19.46
CA GLY A 60 13.41 -35.58 20.58
C GLY A 60 14.89 -35.45 20.17
N VAL A 61 15.19 -35.33 18.87
CA VAL A 61 16.56 -35.25 18.35
C VAL A 61 16.99 -33.79 18.21
N ASP A 62 18.08 -33.42 18.89
CA ASP A 62 18.77 -32.15 18.66
C ASP A 62 19.80 -32.32 17.54
N LEU A 63 19.62 -31.57 16.46
CA LEU A 63 20.52 -31.63 15.30
C LEU A 63 21.78 -30.79 15.49
N GLY A 64 21.79 -29.84 16.44
CA GLY A 64 22.93 -28.95 16.69
C GLY A 64 23.32 -28.03 15.52
N PHE A 65 22.45 -27.86 14.52
CA PHE A 65 22.77 -27.03 13.36
C PHE A 65 22.74 -25.55 13.68
N THR A 66 23.78 -24.84 13.27
CA THR A 66 23.90 -23.40 13.37
C THR A 66 24.05 -22.76 11.98
N THR A 67 23.71 -21.48 11.88
CA THR A 67 23.93 -20.69 10.68
C THR A 67 24.78 -19.48 11.00
N THR A 68 25.65 -19.13 10.06
CA THR A 68 26.35 -17.84 10.03
C THR A 68 26.24 -17.27 8.63
N THR A 69 25.77 -16.03 8.53
CA THR A 69 25.71 -15.30 7.26
C THR A 69 26.67 -14.13 7.29
N SER A 70 27.83 -14.27 6.65
CA SER A 70 28.77 -13.17 6.46
C SER A 70 28.16 -12.08 5.58
N ALA A 71 28.49 -10.84 5.87
CA ALA A 71 27.98 -9.68 5.15
C ALA A 71 29.06 -8.61 5.00
N ALA A 72 28.94 -7.81 3.93
CA ALA A 72 29.78 -6.65 3.71
C ALA A 72 29.02 -5.53 3.00
N ALA A 73 29.43 -4.29 3.25
CA ALA A 73 28.98 -3.10 2.54
C ALA A 73 30.21 -2.24 2.19
N LEU A 74 30.32 -1.82 0.93
CA LEU A 74 31.35 -0.91 0.46
C LEU A 74 30.69 0.42 0.11
N LEU A 75 31.02 1.47 0.85
CA LEU A 75 30.50 2.82 0.64
C LEU A 75 31.55 3.68 -0.06
N LEU A 76 31.15 4.40 -1.09
CA LEU A 76 32.04 5.27 -1.86
C LEU A 76 31.25 6.36 -2.58
N ALA A 77 31.92 7.42 -3.01
CA ALA A 77 31.32 8.50 -3.79
C ALA A 77 31.81 8.48 -5.24
N ALA A 78 30.90 8.52 -6.20
CA ALA A 78 31.21 8.71 -7.62
C ALA A 78 30.69 10.08 -8.05
N ASP A 79 31.59 10.99 -8.41
CA ASP A 79 31.30 12.36 -8.87
C ASP A 79 30.31 13.10 -7.94
N GLY A 80 30.52 12.99 -6.63
CA GLY A 80 29.68 13.63 -5.59
C GLY A 80 28.43 12.84 -5.18
N THR A 81 28.04 11.80 -5.91
CA THR A 81 26.93 10.92 -5.53
C THR A 81 27.43 9.77 -4.66
N GLN A 82 26.85 9.59 -3.47
CA GLN A 82 27.23 8.52 -2.54
C GLN A 82 26.46 7.23 -2.84
N TYR A 83 27.20 6.12 -2.89
CA TYR A 83 26.68 4.79 -3.17
C TYR A 83 27.14 3.79 -2.11
N ALA A 84 26.34 2.75 -1.90
CA ALA A 84 26.74 1.57 -1.15
C ALA A 84 26.51 0.28 -1.96
N LEU A 85 27.55 -0.54 -2.07
CA LEU A 85 27.47 -1.89 -2.62
C LEU A 85 27.39 -2.90 -1.49
N THR A 86 26.31 -3.68 -1.46
CA THR A 86 26.07 -4.65 -0.40
C THR A 86 26.24 -6.08 -0.89
N PHE A 87 26.86 -6.89 -0.04
CA PHE A 87 27.11 -8.32 -0.23
C PHE A 87 26.46 -9.11 0.90
N GLY A 88 25.76 -10.19 0.56
CA GLY A 88 24.97 -10.95 1.55
C GLY A 88 23.93 -10.06 2.24
N GLN A 89 23.95 -10.04 3.58
CA GLN A 89 23.06 -9.22 4.40
C GLN A 89 23.60 -7.80 4.68
N GLY A 90 24.54 -7.31 3.87
CA GLY A 90 25.23 -6.02 4.09
C GLY A 90 24.32 -4.79 4.04
N TRP A 91 23.12 -4.89 3.47
CA TRP A 91 22.11 -3.82 3.51
C TRP A 91 21.71 -3.45 4.94
N ARG A 92 21.83 -4.38 5.90
CA ARG A 92 21.60 -4.12 7.33
C ARG A 92 22.64 -3.19 7.96
N TYR A 93 23.79 -3.01 7.30
CA TYR A 93 24.84 -2.10 7.73
C TYR A 93 24.60 -0.65 7.32
N LEU A 94 23.68 -0.42 6.38
CA LEU A 94 23.34 0.92 5.95
C LEU A 94 22.43 1.60 6.97
N ARG A 95 22.67 2.88 7.22
CA ARG A 95 21.75 3.71 8.01
C ARG A 95 20.53 3.99 7.16
N ASP A 96 19.41 3.39 7.56
CA ASP A 96 18.13 3.46 6.84
C ASP A 96 17.69 4.89 6.50
N SER A 97 17.96 5.85 7.38
CA SER A 97 17.64 7.26 7.18
C SER A 97 18.44 7.93 6.04
N HIS A 98 19.47 7.30 5.49
CA HIS A 98 20.23 7.82 4.35
C HIS A 98 19.98 7.04 3.07
N VAL A 99 19.21 5.94 3.10
CA VAL A 99 18.92 5.17 1.89
C VAL A 99 17.88 5.93 1.05
N ASP A 100 18.24 6.24 -0.20
CA ASP A 100 17.29 6.76 -1.17
C ASP A 100 16.42 5.62 -1.70
N ARG A 101 15.24 5.49 -1.10
CA ARG A 101 14.27 4.44 -1.43
C ARG A 101 13.60 4.61 -2.80
N GLU A 102 13.75 5.77 -3.45
CA GLU A 102 13.17 6.01 -4.77
C GLU A 102 14.17 5.71 -5.91
N PHE A 103 15.45 5.50 -5.57
CA PHE A 103 16.51 5.24 -6.53
C PHE A 103 16.20 4.11 -7.51
N GLY A 104 15.79 2.93 -7.02
CA GLY A 104 15.51 1.81 -7.91
C GLY A 104 14.34 2.10 -8.84
N LEU A 105 13.26 2.70 -8.35
CA LEU A 105 12.09 3.07 -9.17
C LEU A 105 12.43 4.14 -10.20
N ASP A 106 13.24 5.14 -9.82
CA ASP A 106 13.74 6.16 -10.74
C ASP A 106 14.53 5.54 -11.91
N ILE A 107 15.34 4.51 -11.65
CA ILE A 107 16.00 3.75 -12.71
C ILE A 107 14.99 2.89 -13.49
N ALA A 108 14.03 2.26 -12.81
CA ALA A 108 13.07 1.35 -13.41
C ALA A 108 12.22 2.02 -14.49
N VAL A 109 11.66 3.19 -14.21
CA VAL A 109 10.76 3.91 -15.15
C VAL A 109 11.46 4.42 -16.41
N ARG A 110 12.80 4.42 -16.41
CA ARG A 110 13.65 4.86 -17.52
C ARG A 110 14.18 3.71 -18.35
N LEU A 111 14.51 2.60 -17.69
CA LEU A 111 15.16 1.46 -18.34
C LEU A 111 14.21 0.32 -18.65
N LEU A 112 13.25 0.01 -17.78
CA LEU A 112 12.45 -1.20 -17.93
C LEU A 112 11.48 -1.11 -19.11
N ASP A 113 11.30 -2.24 -19.77
CA ASP A 113 10.27 -2.45 -20.78
C ASP A 113 8.94 -2.78 -20.08
N PRO A 114 7.92 -1.92 -20.19
CA PRO A 114 6.63 -2.16 -19.56
C PRO A 114 5.93 -3.43 -20.07
N ASP A 115 6.33 -4.00 -21.22
CA ASP A 115 5.76 -5.25 -21.73
C ASP A 115 6.48 -6.52 -21.24
N GLU A 116 7.65 -6.36 -20.60
CA GLU A 116 8.46 -7.47 -20.09
C GLU A 116 8.76 -7.32 -18.58
N ILE A 117 7.76 -6.90 -17.81
CA ILE A 117 7.83 -6.85 -16.35
C ILE A 117 7.65 -8.26 -15.80
N ARG A 118 8.57 -8.71 -14.96
CA ARG A 118 8.57 -10.06 -14.35
C ARG A 118 8.03 -10.06 -12.94
N ARG A 119 8.32 -9.03 -12.16
CA ARG A 119 7.90 -8.94 -10.77
C ARG A 119 7.49 -7.52 -10.43
N ILE A 120 6.43 -7.40 -9.64
CA ILE A 120 6.03 -6.16 -9.01
C ILE A 120 5.78 -6.39 -7.53
N THR A 121 6.22 -5.45 -6.70
CA THR A 121 5.77 -5.31 -5.31
C THR A 121 5.12 -3.96 -5.15
N ARG A 122 3.87 -3.92 -4.72
CA ARG A 122 3.07 -2.70 -4.61
C ARG A 122 2.31 -2.66 -3.29
N ARG A 123 1.87 -1.47 -2.89
CA ARG A 123 1.07 -1.26 -1.69
C ARG A 123 -0.14 -0.37 -1.96
N ALA A 124 -1.34 -0.82 -1.60
CA ALA A 124 -2.54 0.02 -1.69
C ALA A 124 -2.50 1.20 -0.71
N LEU A 125 -2.83 2.41 -1.19
CA LEU A 125 -3.04 3.63 -0.41
C LEU A 125 -4.47 3.68 0.13
N SER A 126 -4.83 2.75 1.02
CA SER A 126 -6.16 2.69 1.66
C SER A 126 -6.08 2.35 3.14
N ALA A 127 -7.15 2.60 3.90
CA ALA A 127 -7.24 2.29 5.34
C ALA A 127 -6.93 0.80 5.65
N LYS A 128 -7.22 -0.11 4.71
CA LYS A 128 -6.72 -1.49 4.71
C LYS A 128 -5.51 -1.57 3.78
N ALA A 129 -4.32 -1.26 4.30
CA ALA A 129 -3.10 -1.35 3.52
C ALA A 129 -2.82 -2.81 3.13
N ARG A 130 -2.72 -3.09 1.82
CA ARG A 130 -2.36 -4.41 1.26
C ARG A 130 -1.03 -4.28 0.54
N VAL A 131 -0.08 -5.18 0.82
CA VAL A 131 1.10 -5.37 -0.03
C VAL A 131 0.84 -6.56 -0.94
N ASP A 132 1.10 -6.39 -2.23
CA ASP A 132 0.92 -7.45 -3.23
C ASP A 132 2.24 -7.68 -3.95
N ARG A 133 2.61 -8.96 -4.09
CA ARG A 133 3.82 -9.41 -4.79
C ARG A 133 3.44 -10.43 -5.85
N ASN A 134 3.47 -9.99 -7.11
CA ASN A 134 3.16 -10.84 -8.25
C ASN A 134 4.45 -11.15 -9.05
N LEU A 135 4.65 -12.42 -9.41
CA LEU A 135 5.80 -12.92 -10.17
C LEU A 135 5.33 -13.74 -11.38
N VAL A 136 5.79 -13.35 -12.57
CA VAL A 136 5.57 -14.07 -13.83
C VAL A 136 6.93 -14.39 -14.46
N PRO A 137 7.38 -15.67 -14.47
CA PRO A 137 8.70 -16.06 -14.95
C PRO A 137 9.02 -15.64 -16.40
N GLY A 138 8.01 -15.61 -17.27
CA GLY A 138 8.14 -15.19 -18.67
C GLY A 138 8.19 -13.67 -18.89
N GLY A 139 7.83 -12.88 -17.87
CA GLY A 139 7.47 -11.47 -18.04
C GLY A 139 6.09 -11.30 -18.66
N GLN A 140 5.45 -10.17 -18.39
CA GLN A 140 4.20 -9.75 -19.02
C GLN A 140 4.08 -8.22 -18.99
N GLY A 141 3.07 -7.69 -19.68
CA GLY A 141 2.69 -6.29 -19.59
C GLY A 141 2.44 -5.83 -18.16
N LEU A 142 2.94 -4.65 -17.79
CA LEU A 142 2.77 -4.05 -16.47
C LEU A 142 1.29 -4.04 -16.05
N TRP A 143 0.40 -3.69 -16.97
CA TRP A 143 -1.04 -3.62 -16.74
C TRP A 143 -1.70 -4.99 -16.58
N ALA A 144 -1.08 -6.05 -17.12
CA ALA A 144 -1.54 -7.43 -16.92
C ALA A 144 -1.28 -7.95 -15.49
N PHE A 145 -0.45 -7.26 -14.69
CA PHE A 145 -0.38 -7.50 -13.23
C PHE A 145 -1.58 -6.91 -12.46
N GLY A 146 -2.57 -6.35 -13.15
CA GLY A 146 -3.69 -5.65 -12.54
C GLY A 146 -3.24 -4.40 -11.77
N LEU A 147 -2.16 -3.76 -12.23
CA LEU A 147 -1.63 -2.53 -11.62
C LEU A 147 -2.66 -1.43 -11.79
N ARG A 148 -3.18 -0.94 -10.67
CA ARG A 148 -4.18 0.11 -10.69
C ARG A 148 -3.40 1.41 -10.70
N GLU A 149 -3.51 2.11 -11.81
CA GLU A 149 -2.69 3.23 -12.21
C GLU A 149 -2.61 4.32 -11.09
N HIS A 150 -3.55 4.36 -10.14
CA HIS A 150 -3.73 5.49 -9.22
C HIS A 150 -4.25 5.16 -7.80
N ALA A 151 -3.83 4.04 -7.20
CA ALA A 151 -4.04 3.81 -5.77
C ALA A 151 -3.01 2.89 -5.11
N GLU A 152 -1.90 2.61 -5.79
CA GLU A 152 -0.90 1.66 -5.34
C GLU A 152 0.50 2.28 -5.39
N LEU A 153 1.17 2.37 -4.24
CA LEU A 153 2.58 2.72 -4.11
C LEU A 153 3.42 1.52 -4.57
N VAL A 154 3.99 1.59 -5.78
CA VAL A 154 4.93 0.58 -6.24
C VAL A 154 6.22 0.73 -5.45
N ARG A 155 6.69 -0.36 -4.82
CA ARG A 155 7.95 -0.40 -4.05
C ARG A 155 9.09 -1.06 -4.80
N SER A 156 8.79 -2.03 -5.65
CA SER A 156 9.80 -2.62 -6.51
C SER A 156 9.25 -3.14 -7.83
N LEU A 157 10.10 -3.12 -8.85
CA LEU A 157 9.87 -3.67 -10.17
C LEU A 157 11.07 -4.50 -10.59
N THR A 158 10.83 -5.68 -11.13
CA THR A 158 11.84 -6.46 -11.84
C THR A 158 11.37 -6.68 -13.26
N GLY A 159 12.22 -6.42 -14.24
CA GLY A 159 11.86 -6.56 -15.65
C GLY A 159 13.07 -6.61 -16.57
N ARG A 160 12.82 -6.75 -17.87
CA ARG A 160 13.88 -6.56 -18.89
C ARG A 160 14.06 -5.08 -19.21
N VAL A 161 15.28 -4.69 -19.54
CA VAL A 161 15.59 -3.34 -20.04
C VAL A 161 15.15 -3.21 -21.49
N GLN A 162 14.56 -2.07 -21.87
CA GLN A 162 14.14 -1.70 -23.22
C GLN A 162 15.28 -1.88 -24.23
N ARG A 163 14.94 -2.25 -25.47
CA ARG A 163 15.95 -2.46 -26.52
C ARG A 163 16.59 -1.17 -26.99
N ASP A 164 15.80 -0.09 -27.04
CA ASP A 164 16.19 1.17 -27.66
C ASP A 164 16.87 2.13 -26.68
N VAL A 165 16.94 1.76 -25.39
CA VAL A 165 17.61 2.54 -24.36
C VAL A 165 19.06 2.11 -24.25
N HIS A 166 19.97 3.05 -24.50
CA HIS A 166 21.40 2.83 -24.34
C HIS A 166 21.81 2.97 -22.86
N ALA A 167 22.30 1.87 -22.28
CA ALA A 167 22.86 1.82 -20.93
C ALA A 167 24.29 1.28 -20.98
N ASP A 168 25.26 2.13 -20.68
CA ASP A 168 26.69 1.84 -20.83
C ASP A 168 27.28 1.23 -19.55
N PHE A 169 26.76 0.06 -19.16
CA PHE A 169 27.31 -0.72 -18.04
C PHE A 169 28.40 -1.68 -18.51
N THR A 170 29.38 -1.97 -17.65
CA THR A 170 30.46 -2.93 -17.91
C THR A 170 29.94 -4.29 -18.33
N TYR A 171 28.86 -4.77 -17.69
CA TYR A 171 28.21 -6.02 -18.07
C TYR A 171 27.62 -5.97 -19.49
N VAL A 172 27.02 -4.83 -19.87
CA VAL A 172 26.47 -4.60 -21.21
C VAL A 172 27.60 -4.48 -22.23
N ARG A 173 28.68 -3.75 -21.97
CA ARG A 173 29.85 -3.71 -22.87
C ARG A 173 30.43 -5.09 -23.16
N ARG A 174 30.50 -5.96 -22.15
CA ARG A 174 31.08 -7.32 -22.27
C ARG A 174 30.16 -8.33 -22.96
N ARG A 175 28.83 -8.16 -22.87
CA ARG A 175 27.84 -9.14 -23.39
C ARG A 175 26.87 -8.57 -24.42
N GLY A 176 26.91 -7.28 -24.71
CA GLY A 176 25.97 -6.60 -25.59
C GLY A 176 26.05 -7.04 -27.05
N SER A 177 27.20 -7.60 -27.46
CA SER A 177 27.41 -8.14 -28.81
C SER A 177 26.74 -9.50 -29.05
N TYR A 178 26.25 -10.19 -28.00
CA TYR A 178 25.50 -11.43 -28.18
C TYR A 178 24.13 -11.14 -28.82
N ARG A 179 23.77 -11.94 -29.84
CA ARG A 179 22.48 -11.82 -30.52
C ARG A 179 21.33 -11.93 -29.52
N ASN A 180 20.40 -10.97 -29.55
CA ASN A 180 19.25 -10.86 -28.64
C ASN A 180 19.60 -10.66 -27.16
N PHE A 181 20.79 -10.13 -26.83
CA PHE A 181 21.11 -9.79 -25.45
C PHE A 181 20.14 -8.73 -24.92
N ARG A 182 19.45 -9.08 -23.82
CA ARG A 182 18.73 -8.15 -22.96
C ARG A 182 19.00 -8.56 -21.53
N PHE A 183 19.42 -7.62 -20.70
CA PHE A 183 19.61 -7.85 -19.29
C PHE A 183 18.35 -7.48 -18.50
N SER A 184 18.27 -7.97 -17.28
CA SER A 184 17.18 -7.68 -16.36
C SER A 184 17.72 -6.88 -15.18
N LEU A 185 16.85 -6.06 -14.63
CA LEU A 185 17.12 -5.28 -13.42
C LEU A 185 16.09 -5.66 -12.38
N ASP A 186 16.55 -5.76 -11.13
CA ASP A 186 15.68 -5.76 -9.96
C ASP A 186 15.80 -4.40 -9.27
N CYS A 187 14.73 -3.63 -9.31
CA CYS A 187 14.66 -2.26 -8.84
C CYS A 187 13.75 -2.18 -7.61
N GLY A 188 14.31 -2.05 -6.41
CA GLY A 188 13.57 -1.73 -5.16
C GLY A 188 14.18 -0.52 -4.45
N ASP A 189 14.31 -0.58 -3.13
CA ASP A 189 15.07 0.44 -2.38
C ASP A 189 16.56 0.47 -2.81
N GLY A 190 17.05 -0.61 -3.42
CA GLY A 190 18.33 -0.68 -4.14
C GLY A 190 18.16 -1.38 -5.48
N LEU A 191 19.23 -1.39 -6.28
CA LEU A 191 19.27 -1.99 -7.61
C LEU A 191 20.13 -3.25 -7.61
N GLN A 192 19.61 -4.38 -8.12
CA GLN A 192 20.43 -5.55 -8.42
C GLN A 192 20.74 -5.62 -9.90
N LEU A 193 22.04 -5.49 -10.20
CA LEU A 193 22.62 -5.63 -11.52
C LEU A 193 24.07 -6.09 -11.41
N HIS A 194 24.62 -6.56 -12.53
CA HIS A 194 26.03 -6.93 -12.62
C HIS A 194 26.87 -5.68 -12.89
N LEU A 195 27.64 -5.24 -11.89
CA LEU A 195 28.58 -4.13 -12.01
C LEU A 195 30.01 -4.65 -12.25
N GLY A 196 30.87 -3.76 -12.75
CA GLY A 196 32.31 -3.96 -12.82
C GLY A 196 32.92 -4.35 -11.47
N THR A 197 33.85 -5.29 -11.47
CA THR A 197 34.60 -5.72 -10.28
C THR A 197 35.99 -5.09 -10.18
N ARG A 198 36.44 -4.41 -11.25
CA ARG A 198 37.63 -3.55 -11.23
C ARG A 198 37.22 -2.15 -10.81
N GLY A 199 38.09 -1.43 -10.09
CA GLY A 199 37.75 -0.11 -9.54
C GLY A 199 37.27 0.90 -10.59
N GLU A 200 37.98 1.01 -11.72
CA GLU A 200 37.61 1.91 -12.81
C GLU A 200 36.28 1.51 -13.48
N ASP A 201 36.10 0.22 -13.75
CA ASP A 201 34.86 -0.33 -14.31
C ASP A 201 33.66 -0.05 -13.37
N LEU A 202 33.86 -0.22 -12.05
CA LEU A 202 32.84 0.05 -11.04
C LEU A 202 32.48 1.54 -11.01
N LEU A 203 33.47 2.43 -10.94
CA LEU A 203 33.21 3.87 -10.95
C LEU A 203 32.50 4.32 -12.22
N ALA A 204 32.87 3.78 -13.39
CA ALA A 204 32.17 4.04 -14.65
C ALA A 204 30.70 3.62 -14.58
N ASP A 205 30.41 2.43 -14.03
CA ASP A 205 29.02 1.96 -13.90
C ASP A 205 28.22 2.81 -12.89
N LEU A 206 28.83 3.28 -11.80
CA LEU A 206 28.17 4.17 -10.83
C LEU A 206 27.85 5.56 -11.44
N ARG A 207 28.76 6.08 -12.27
CA ARG A 207 28.51 7.31 -13.05
C ARG A 207 27.36 7.13 -14.03
N GLU A 208 27.30 5.98 -14.69
CA GLU A 208 26.20 5.66 -15.60
C GLU A 208 24.86 5.58 -14.85
N LEU A 209 24.83 5.00 -13.64
CA LEU A 209 23.64 5.04 -12.78
C LEU A 209 23.21 6.47 -12.44
N THR A 210 24.17 7.36 -12.16
CA THR A 210 23.91 8.78 -11.88
C THR A 210 23.32 9.47 -13.11
N ARG A 211 23.91 9.27 -14.29
CA ARG A 211 23.42 9.83 -15.56
C ARG A 211 22.00 9.36 -15.87
N LEU A 212 21.73 8.08 -15.71
CA LEU A 212 20.40 7.50 -15.95
C LEU A 212 19.37 8.05 -14.97
N ALA A 213 19.69 8.12 -13.67
CA ALA A 213 18.77 8.64 -12.67
C ALA A 213 18.43 10.13 -12.85
N THR A 214 19.33 10.91 -13.45
CA THR A 214 19.16 12.36 -13.70
C THR A 214 18.55 12.67 -15.07
N THR A 215 18.43 11.69 -15.97
CA THR A 215 17.79 11.87 -17.27
C THR A 215 16.31 12.23 -17.09
N PRO A 216 15.77 13.29 -17.73
CA PRO A 216 14.38 13.71 -17.51
C PRO A 216 13.36 12.74 -18.12
N ASP A 217 13.72 12.12 -19.25
CA ASP A 217 12.83 11.24 -19.99
C ASP A 217 12.48 9.99 -19.19
N VAL A 218 11.18 9.72 -19.09
CA VAL A 218 10.63 8.50 -18.52
C VAL A 218 9.71 7.84 -19.53
N HIS A 219 9.61 6.52 -19.49
CA HIS A 219 8.71 5.81 -20.38
C HIS A 219 7.25 6.20 -20.06
N ALA A 220 6.46 6.62 -21.05
CA ALA A 220 5.11 7.15 -20.85
C ALA A 220 4.18 6.21 -20.03
N ARG A 221 4.20 4.90 -20.34
CA ARG A 221 3.43 3.89 -19.58
C ARG A 221 3.95 3.60 -18.17
N LEU A 222 5.15 4.06 -17.82
CA LEU A 222 5.74 3.93 -16.47
C LEU A 222 5.70 5.24 -15.68
N ALA A 223 5.39 6.36 -16.34
CA ALA A 223 5.30 7.68 -15.72
C ALA A 223 4.32 7.77 -14.54
N PRO A 224 3.15 7.09 -14.55
CA PRO A 224 2.23 7.09 -13.41
C PRO A 224 2.85 6.62 -12.09
N LEU A 225 3.86 5.75 -12.15
CA LEU A 225 4.55 5.24 -10.96
C LEU A 225 5.35 6.31 -10.21
N ARG A 226 5.53 7.48 -10.81
CA ARG A 226 6.18 8.64 -10.21
C ARG A 226 5.22 9.71 -9.71
N TRP A 227 3.91 9.55 -9.89
CA TRP A 227 2.96 10.59 -9.48
C TRP A 227 2.78 10.66 -7.96
N VAL A 228 3.15 9.61 -7.23
CA VAL A 228 3.27 9.63 -5.77
C VAL A 228 4.73 9.45 -5.42
N ARG A 229 5.34 10.44 -4.77
CA ARG A 229 6.76 10.40 -4.40
C ARG A 229 6.97 10.53 -2.92
N ARG A 230 7.86 9.72 -2.36
CA ARG A 230 8.25 9.81 -0.96
C ARG A 230 9.08 11.07 -0.76
N LEU A 231 8.87 11.77 0.36
CA LEU A 231 9.78 12.83 0.75
C LEU A 231 11.05 12.21 1.33
N GLY A 232 12.19 12.69 0.84
CA GLY A 232 13.49 12.27 1.36
C GLY A 232 13.68 12.64 2.84
N PRO A 233 14.63 12.01 3.53
CA PRO A 233 15.02 12.37 4.88
C PRO A 233 15.47 13.84 4.94
N GLY A 234 15.01 14.57 5.95
CA GLY A 234 15.37 15.98 6.14
C GLY A 234 14.79 16.94 5.08
N HIS A 235 13.79 16.51 4.31
CA HIS A 235 13.11 17.40 3.37
C HIS A 235 12.52 18.60 4.11
N GLU A 236 12.67 19.82 3.56
CA GLU A 236 12.32 21.09 4.22
C GLU A 236 10.87 21.17 4.69
N LEU A 237 9.96 20.52 3.95
CA LEU A 237 8.53 20.48 4.30
C LEU A 237 8.20 19.51 5.44
N THR A 238 9.09 18.60 5.84
CA THR A 238 8.77 17.52 6.79
C THR A 238 8.28 18.06 8.13
N GLU A 239 8.97 19.05 8.68
CA GLU A 239 8.57 19.67 9.97
C GLU A 239 7.23 20.40 9.86
N LYS A 240 6.99 21.07 8.72
CA LYS A 240 5.72 21.74 8.44
C LYS A 240 4.57 20.75 8.35
N LEU A 241 4.75 19.66 7.62
CA LEU A 241 3.75 18.59 7.45
C LEU A 241 3.49 17.86 8.77
N ASP A 242 4.54 17.59 9.55
CA ASP A 242 4.41 17.04 10.89
C ASP A 242 3.62 17.96 11.82
N SER A 243 3.85 19.28 11.75
CA SER A 243 3.08 20.27 12.50
C SER A 243 1.61 20.27 12.07
N ALA A 244 1.34 20.29 10.76
CA ALA A 244 -0.03 20.25 10.24
C ALA A 244 -0.77 18.97 10.65
N ALA A 245 -0.10 17.81 10.61
CA ALA A 245 -0.68 16.55 11.11
C ALA A 245 -0.90 16.57 12.64
N ALA A 246 -0.01 17.21 13.41
CA ALA A 246 -0.19 17.39 14.84
C ALA A 246 -1.40 18.30 15.16
N ASP A 247 -1.62 19.34 14.35
CA ASP A 247 -2.78 20.22 14.49
C ASP A 247 -4.05 19.44 14.18
N LEU A 248 -4.08 18.68 13.08
CA LEU A 248 -5.23 17.83 12.73
C LEU A 248 -5.58 16.85 13.87
N LEU A 249 -4.56 16.30 14.55
CA LEU A 249 -4.74 15.39 15.68
C LEU A 249 -5.39 16.11 16.87
N ALA A 250 -5.06 17.38 17.06
CA ALA A 250 -5.66 18.26 18.07
C ALA A 250 -7.07 18.76 17.68
N GLY A 251 -7.56 18.45 16.48
CA GLY A 251 -8.84 18.92 15.97
C GLY A 251 -8.81 20.34 15.40
N SER A 252 -7.62 20.88 15.12
CA SER A 252 -7.40 22.19 14.50
C SER A 252 -6.70 22.03 13.16
N GLY A 253 -7.14 22.69 12.09
CA GLY A 253 -6.44 22.66 10.80
C GLY A 253 -7.24 22.04 9.65
N GLU A 254 -6.66 22.10 8.46
CA GLU A 254 -7.27 21.65 7.20
C GLU A 254 -6.57 20.39 6.69
N GLY A 255 -7.35 19.35 6.39
CA GLY A 255 -6.85 18.04 6.00
C GLY A 255 -7.66 16.92 6.61
N GLU A 256 -7.08 15.73 6.65
CA GLU A 256 -7.77 14.53 7.08
C GLU A 256 -6.87 13.61 7.90
N LEU A 257 -7.46 12.87 8.84
CA LEU A 257 -6.78 11.82 9.59
C LEU A 257 -7.55 10.51 9.50
N GLY A 258 -6.81 9.40 9.57
CA GLY A 258 -7.35 8.06 9.66
C GLY A 258 -6.40 7.12 10.39
N ILE A 259 -6.90 5.93 10.70
CA ILE A 259 -6.05 4.82 11.15
C ILE A 259 -5.55 4.07 9.91
N SER A 260 -4.24 3.81 9.88
CA SER A 260 -3.60 2.94 8.90
C SER A 260 -3.25 1.59 9.50
N TYR A 261 -3.14 0.59 8.62
CA TYR A 261 -2.56 -0.70 8.96
C TYR A 261 -1.07 -0.71 8.54
N PRO A 262 -0.12 -0.86 9.48
CA PRO A 262 1.30 -0.84 9.17
C PRO A 262 1.67 -1.92 8.17
N ALA A 263 2.63 -1.63 7.30
CA ALA A 263 3.04 -2.59 6.28
C ALA A 263 3.45 -3.91 6.93
N ARG A 264 4.15 -3.92 8.07
CA ARG A 264 4.62 -5.16 8.70
C ARG A 264 3.57 -6.26 8.89
N TYR A 265 2.31 -5.92 9.15
CA TYR A 265 1.25 -6.88 9.43
C TYR A 265 0.54 -7.42 8.16
N HIS A 266 1.05 -7.12 6.95
CA HIS A 266 0.35 -7.43 5.69
C HIS A 266 0.31 -8.92 5.33
N ASP A 267 1.37 -9.68 5.62
CA ASP A 267 1.53 -11.08 5.22
C ASP A 267 0.95 -12.06 6.28
N GLY A 268 0.37 -11.53 7.37
CA GLY A 268 -0.09 -12.30 8.53
C GLY A 268 -1.62 -12.38 8.70
N PRO A 269 -2.11 -13.17 9.67
CA PRO A 269 -3.51 -13.11 10.11
C PRO A 269 -3.93 -11.67 10.43
N ALA A 270 -5.23 -11.36 10.27
CA ALA A 270 -5.74 -10.05 10.67
C ALA A 270 -5.56 -9.84 12.18
N ALA A 271 -5.06 -8.67 12.58
CA ALA A 271 -5.03 -8.30 13.98
C ALA A 271 -6.46 -8.12 14.51
N HIS A 272 -6.75 -8.82 15.60
CA HIS A 272 -8.00 -8.75 16.35
C HIS A 272 -7.86 -7.94 17.64
N TRP A 273 -6.64 -7.80 18.16
CA TRP A 273 -6.33 -7.00 19.34
C TRP A 273 -5.09 -6.14 19.10
N PHE A 274 -5.08 -4.94 19.69
CA PHE A 274 -4.00 -3.97 19.60
C PHE A 274 -3.50 -3.62 21.00
N ARG A 275 -2.23 -3.87 21.28
CA ARG A 275 -1.61 -3.56 22.59
C ARG A 275 -0.33 -2.75 22.46
N GLY A 276 -0.09 -1.87 23.42
CA GLY A 276 1.12 -1.06 23.47
C GLY A 276 0.94 0.21 24.29
N HIS A 277 1.49 1.31 23.81
CA HIS A 277 1.37 2.61 24.45
C HIS A 277 1.47 3.76 23.44
N VAL A 278 0.83 4.88 23.77
CA VAL A 278 1.06 6.18 23.13
C VAL A 278 1.45 7.19 24.21
N GLY A 279 2.66 7.72 24.12
CA GLY A 279 3.28 8.45 25.22
C GLY A 279 3.32 7.57 26.47
N ASN A 280 2.70 8.04 27.56
CA ASN A 280 2.60 7.32 28.82
C ASN A 280 1.24 6.59 28.99
N VAL A 281 0.38 6.60 27.99
CA VAL A 281 -0.96 6.00 28.05
C VAL A 281 -0.91 4.61 27.42
N PRO A 282 -1.30 3.54 28.12
CA PRO A 282 -1.37 2.21 27.55
C PRO A 282 -2.53 2.10 26.54
N VAL A 283 -2.34 1.30 25.51
CA VAL A 283 -3.36 0.92 24.53
C VAL A 283 -3.60 -0.59 24.69
N ASP A 284 -4.85 -1.00 24.89
CA ASP A 284 -5.30 -2.41 24.87
C ASP A 284 -6.76 -2.42 24.41
N THR A 285 -6.98 -2.65 23.11
CA THR A 285 -8.31 -2.53 22.48
C THR A 285 -8.50 -3.55 21.37
N GLY A 286 -9.75 -3.96 21.12
CA GLY A 286 -10.13 -4.80 19.98
C GLY A 286 -10.34 -4.01 18.69
N GLU A 287 -10.49 -2.69 18.79
CA GLU A 287 -10.63 -1.78 17.64
C GLU A 287 -9.77 -0.53 17.88
N LEU A 288 -8.71 -0.37 17.11
CA LEU A 288 -7.84 0.80 17.19
C LEU A 288 -8.49 2.01 16.51
N THR A 289 -8.65 3.10 17.25
CA THR A 289 -9.28 4.33 16.78
C THR A 289 -8.33 5.54 16.90
N LEU A 290 -8.69 6.65 16.25
CA LEU A 290 -7.94 7.90 16.41
C LEU A 290 -7.97 8.42 17.84
N ASP A 291 -9.00 8.07 18.62
CA ASP A 291 -9.12 8.52 20.01
C ASP A 291 -8.13 7.79 20.93
N ASP A 292 -7.81 6.53 20.64
CA ASP A 292 -6.74 5.79 21.32
C ASP A 292 -5.38 6.47 21.12
N LEU A 293 -5.10 6.93 19.88
CA LEU A 293 -3.90 7.70 19.59
C LEU A 293 -3.93 9.07 20.30
N ARG A 294 -5.05 9.80 20.22
CA ARG A 294 -5.19 11.13 20.84
C ARG A 294 -5.06 11.10 22.36
N ALA A 295 -5.53 10.04 23.02
CA ALA A 295 -5.49 9.91 24.47
C ALA A 295 -4.06 10.07 25.01
N GLY A 296 -3.09 9.40 24.36
CA GLY A 296 -1.67 9.50 24.71
C GLY A 296 -1.00 10.82 24.34
N LEU A 297 -1.67 11.69 23.58
CA LEU A 297 -1.12 12.93 23.05
C LEU A 297 -1.67 14.20 23.73
N ARG A 298 -2.60 14.08 24.69
CA ARG A 298 -3.28 15.22 25.32
C ARG A 298 -2.34 16.20 26.02
N HIS A 299 -1.20 15.71 26.54
CA HIS A 299 -0.27 16.48 27.36
C HIS A 299 1.08 16.76 26.70
N THR A 300 1.23 16.46 25.40
CA THR A 300 2.48 16.71 24.66
C THR A 300 2.28 17.77 23.59
N ALA A 301 3.23 18.71 23.49
CA ALA A 301 3.32 19.64 22.38
C ALA A 301 3.93 18.98 21.13
N HIS A 302 4.72 17.91 21.30
CA HIS A 302 5.46 17.23 20.21
C HIS A 302 4.75 15.96 19.75
N ARG A 303 3.49 16.09 19.31
CA ARG A 303 2.59 14.95 19.06
C ARG A 303 3.18 13.89 18.10
N LEU A 304 3.69 14.32 16.95
CA LEU A 304 4.29 13.40 15.97
C LEU A 304 5.57 12.73 16.48
N ALA A 305 6.42 13.47 17.19
CA ALA A 305 7.62 12.90 17.81
C ALA A 305 7.24 11.85 18.88
N THR A 306 6.22 12.13 19.68
CA THR A 306 5.68 11.16 20.64
C THR A 306 5.16 9.91 19.94
N LEU A 307 4.44 10.02 18.82
CA LEU A 307 4.01 8.87 18.03
C LEU A 307 5.18 8.06 17.45
N ARG A 308 6.29 8.71 17.06
CA ARG A 308 7.51 8.04 16.58
C ARG A 308 8.17 7.18 17.65
N THR A 309 8.16 7.63 18.91
CA THR A 309 8.77 6.90 20.04
C THR A 309 7.81 5.96 20.77
N SER A 310 6.51 6.07 20.49
CA SER A 310 5.46 5.19 21.01
C SER A 310 5.37 3.91 20.21
N ALA A 311 4.81 2.84 20.79
CA ALA A 311 4.78 1.53 20.15
C ALA A 311 3.41 0.83 20.32
N ILE A 312 2.88 0.28 19.24
CA ILE A 312 1.64 -0.51 19.22
C ILE A 312 1.89 -1.80 18.42
N GLU A 313 1.34 -2.90 18.92
CA GLU A 313 1.46 -4.25 18.39
C GLU A 313 0.09 -4.87 18.11
N GLY A 314 -0.03 -5.59 16.99
CA GLY A 314 -1.21 -6.39 16.64
C GLY A 314 -1.10 -7.86 17.07
N PHE A 315 -2.21 -8.42 17.56
CA PHE A 315 -2.36 -9.81 17.99
C PHE A 315 -3.55 -10.46 17.27
N ASP A 316 -3.48 -11.78 17.03
CA ASP A 316 -4.61 -12.55 16.50
C ASP A 316 -5.69 -12.85 17.56
N ASP A 317 -6.72 -13.60 17.19
CA ASP A 317 -7.82 -14.02 18.05
C ASP A 317 -7.41 -14.97 19.18
N GLU A 318 -6.27 -15.66 19.01
CA GLU A 318 -5.65 -16.55 19.99
C GLU A 318 -4.64 -15.80 20.90
N GLY A 319 -4.43 -14.50 20.67
CA GLY A 319 -3.53 -13.65 21.47
C GLY A 319 -2.06 -13.81 21.12
N ARG A 320 -1.72 -14.36 19.95
CA ARG A 320 -0.33 -14.48 19.47
C ARG A 320 0.09 -13.19 18.77
N SER A 321 1.36 -12.80 18.99
CA SER A 321 1.99 -11.66 18.32
C SER A 321 2.06 -11.89 16.80
N LEU A 322 1.68 -10.87 16.04
CA LEU A 322 1.67 -10.91 14.57
C LEU A 322 2.90 -10.27 13.91
N GLY A 323 3.92 -9.88 14.68
CA GLY A 323 5.13 -9.27 14.11
C GLY A 323 5.93 -8.33 15.03
N GLY A 324 5.64 -8.34 16.33
CA GLY A 324 6.27 -7.43 17.29
C GLY A 324 5.73 -6.00 17.23
N PRO A 325 6.12 -5.12 18.16
CA PRO A 325 5.67 -3.74 18.20
C PRO A 325 6.24 -2.90 17.04
N VAL A 326 5.42 -1.98 16.53
CA VAL A 326 5.83 -0.94 15.58
C VAL A 326 5.48 0.45 16.12
N SER A 327 6.14 1.49 15.61
CA SER A 327 5.88 2.85 16.07
C SER A 327 4.40 3.22 15.87
N ALA A 328 3.79 3.88 16.87
CA ALA A 328 2.40 4.34 16.80
C ALA A 328 2.14 5.23 15.57
N LEU A 329 3.16 5.92 15.05
CA LEU A 329 3.08 6.68 13.81
C LEU A 329 2.69 5.83 12.59
N HIS A 330 3.08 4.56 12.54
CA HIS A 330 2.75 3.68 11.41
C HIS A 330 1.27 3.30 11.37
N TRP A 331 0.56 3.51 12.48
CA TRP A 331 -0.89 3.33 12.61
C TRP A 331 -1.67 4.61 12.30
N LEU A 332 -0.99 5.72 12.03
CA LEU A 332 -1.60 6.99 11.63
C LEU A 332 -1.49 7.18 10.11
N ALA A 333 -2.61 7.55 9.50
CA ALA A 333 -2.65 8.13 8.18
C ALA A 333 -3.07 9.60 8.28
N ALA A 334 -2.42 10.48 7.52
CA ALA A 334 -2.81 11.89 7.44
C ALA A 334 -2.80 12.38 5.99
N GLU A 335 -3.69 13.30 5.68
CA GLU A 335 -3.59 14.14 4.49
C GLU A 335 -3.44 15.59 4.93
N VAL A 336 -2.44 16.27 4.35
CA VAL A 336 -2.18 17.69 4.55
C VAL A 336 -2.22 18.38 3.19
N VAL A 337 -2.98 19.47 3.12
CA VAL A 337 -3.09 20.31 1.94
C VAL A 337 -2.23 21.56 2.14
N GLU A 338 -1.32 21.80 1.21
CA GLU A 338 -0.46 22.98 1.16
C GLU A 338 -0.72 23.74 -0.15
N PRO A 339 -0.41 25.05 -0.24
CA PRO A 339 -0.56 25.79 -1.48
C PRO A 339 0.18 25.11 -2.65
N GLY A 340 -0.57 24.61 -3.63
CA GLY A 340 -0.03 23.96 -4.83
C GLY A 340 0.42 22.50 -4.68
N ALA A 341 0.19 21.84 -3.53
CA ALA A 341 0.50 20.43 -3.37
C ALA A 341 -0.34 19.75 -2.28
N ARG A 342 -0.62 18.45 -2.46
CA ARG A 342 -1.21 17.60 -1.42
C ARG A 342 -0.19 16.56 -0.96
N PHE A 343 -0.17 16.29 0.33
CA PHE A 343 0.74 15.36 0.96
C PHE A 343 -0.04 14.34 1.77
N VAL A 344 0.45 13.09 1.77
CA VAL A 344 -0.12 12.01 2.58
C VAL A 344 0.96 11.38 3.45
N LEU A 345 0.66 11.20 4.73
CA LEU A 345 1.43 10.39 5.66
C LEU A 345 0.82 9.00 5.67
N VAL A 346 1.62 8.00 5.35
CA VAL A 346 1.22 6.58 5.44
C VAL A 346 2.43 5.80 5.92
N ASP A 347 2.24 4.95 6.95
CA ASP A 347 3.28 4.02 7.44
C ASP A 347 4.55 4.74 7.90
N GLY A 348 4.37 5.90 8.52
CA GLY A 348 5.47 6.71 9.05
C GLY A 348 6.17 7.62 8.04
N ASP A 349 5.82 7.54 6.75
CA ASP A 349 6.48 8.28 5.69
C ASP A 349 5.54 9.29 5.01
N TRP A 350 6.07 10.48 4.70
CA TRP A 350 5.37 11.49 3.90
C TRP A 350 5.55 11.24 2.41
N TYR A 351 4.47 11.41 1.66
CA TYR A 351 4.44 11.33 0.20
C TYR A 351 3.79 12.58 -0.37
N ARG A 352 4.37 13.11 -1.45
CA ARG A 352 3.77 14.15 -2.28
C ARG A 352 2.90 13.51 -3.35
N LEU A 353 1.67 13.99 -3.46
CA LEU A 353 0.76 13.67 -4.56
C LEU A 353 0.97 14.67 -5.71
N GLY A 354 1.29 14.17 -6.89
CA GLY A 354 1.45 14.97 -8.10
C GLY A 354 0.10 15.43 -8.67
N GLU A 355 0.11 16.54 -9.40
CA GLU A 355 -1.09 17.11 -10.02
C GLU A 355 -1.79 16.12 -10.96
N GLN A 356 -1.03 15.28 -11.66
CA GLN A 356 -1.58 14.25 -12.55
C GLN A 356 -2.39 13.21 -11.78
N TYR A 357 -1.91 12.80 -10.59
CA TYR A 357 -2.64 11.89 -9.71
C TYR A 357 -3.95 12.53 -9.23
N LEU A 358 -3.88 13.77 -8.76
CA LEU A 358 -5.07 14.48 -8.25
C LEU A 358 -6.12 14.68 -9.36
N ALA A 359 -5.70 15.14 -10.54
CA ALA A 359 -6.60 15.32 -11.68
C ALA A 359 -7.23 14.00 -12.16
N HIS A 360 -6.51 12.89 -12.06
CA HIS A 360 -7.06 11.57 -12.36
C HIS A 360 -8.10 11.14 -11.32
N VAL A 361 -7.75 11.24 -10.02
CA VAL A 361 -8.66 10.90 -8.92
C VAL A 361 -9.95 11.72 -9.02
N GLU A 362 -9.83 13.03 -9.26
CA GLU A 362 -10.98 13.93 -9.40
C GLU A 362 -11.88 13.54 -10.57
N ARG A 363 -11.29 13.14 -11.71
CA ARG A 363 -12.05 12.66 -12.87
C ARG A 363 -12.83 11.39 -12.60
N VAL A 364 -12.16 10.35 -12.07
CA VAL A 364 -12.81 9.06 -11.76
C VAL A 364 -13.90 9.23 -10.71
N VAL A 365 -13.66 10.05 -9.69
CA VAL A 365 -14.68 10.36 -8.69
C VAL A 365 -15.84 11.12 -9.36
N ALA A 366 -15.58 12.14 -10.17
CA ALA A 366 -16.64 12.88 -10.86
C ALA A 366 -17.48 11.97 -11.77
N ASP A 367 -16.85 11.10 -12.56
CA ASP A 367 -17.52 10.15 -13.45
C ASP A 367 -18.45 9.20 -12.66
N ALA A 368 -17.99 8.69 -11.52
CA ALA A 368 -18.79 7.81 -10.66
C ALA A 368 -20.03 8.50 -10.05
N PHE A 369 -20.00 9.82 -9.86
CA PHE A 369 -21.16 10.62 -9.42
C PHE A 369 -22.04 11.12 -10.58
N ALA A 370 -21.47 11.23 -11.79
CA ALA A 370 -22.17 11.71 -12.98
C ALA A 370 -23.09 10.63 -13.56
N ASP A 371 -22.62 9.37 -13.60
CA ASP A 371 -23.42 8.23 -14.05
C ASP A 371 -24.36 7.75 -12.92
N ARG A 372 -25.51 8.43 -12.76
CA ARG A 372 -26.50 8.07 -11.74
C ARG A 372 -27.36 6.91 -12.21
N PRO A 373 -27.76 5.99 -11.31
CA PRO A 373 -28.76 4.99 -11.66
C PRO A 373 -30.09 5.66 -12.07
N GLU A 374 -30.84 5.01 -12.96
CA GLU A 374 -32.15 5.47 -13.46
C GLU A 374 -33.28 5.35 -12.41
N TRP A 375 -32.93 5.01 -11.17
CA TRP A 375 -33.84 4.84 -10.05
C TRP A 375 -33.41 5.72 -8.87
N THR A 376 -34.36 6.02 -7.99
CA THR A 376 -34.15 6.79 -6.76
C THR A 376 -34.49 5.94 -5.54
N LEU A 377 -33.81 6.20 -4.43
CA LEU A 377 -34.10 5.55 -3.15
C LEU A 377 -34.96 6.45 -2.25
N PRO A 378 -35.83 5.87 -1.39
CA PRO A 378 -36.59 6.65 -0.41
C PRO A 378 -35.67 7.38 0.57
N PRO A 379 -36.08 8.54 1.12
CA PRO A 379 -35.33 9.24 2.15
C PRO A 379 -34.96 8.34 3.34
N TRP A 380 -33.75 8.49 3.89
CA TRP A 380 -33.27 7.64 4.99
C TRP A 380 -34.19 7.68 6.21
N GLN A 381 -34.80 8.85 6.46
CA GLN A 381 -35.59 9.12 7.66
C GLN A 381 -37.00 8.49 7.62
N ASP A 382 -37.45 8.03 6.45
CA ASP A 382 -38.77 7.43 6.27
C ASP A 382 -38.81 5.96 6.71
N ALA A 383 -37.63 5.33 6.84
CA ALA A 383 -37.51 3.97 7.32
C ALA A 383 -37.82 3.84 8.82
N PRO A 384 -38.27 2.64 9.28
CA PRO A 384 -38.60 2.40 10.68
C PRO A 384 -37.44 2.69 11.65
N ARG A 385 -37.75 3.36 12.76
CA ARG A 385 -36.79 3.69 13.83
C ARG A 385 -36.74 2.57 14.87
N ASN A 386 -35.54 2.34 15.43
CA ASN A 386 -35.36 1.48 16.59
C ASN A 386 -35.83 2.18 17.88
N GLU A 387 -35.75 1.47 19.01
CA GLU A 387 -36.12 1.97 20.35
C GLU A 387 -35.37 3.25 20.77
N GLN A 388 -34.20 3.51 20.17
CA GLN A 388 -33.37 4.70 20.41
C GLN A 388 -33.69 5.85 19.46
N GLY A 389 -34.77 5.73 18.66
CA GLY A 389 -35.19 6.74 17.68
C GLY A 389 -34.29 6.84 16.44
N ARG A 390 -33.41 5.87 16.21
CA ARG A 390 -32.46 5.84 15.09
C ARG A 390 -32.88 4.82 14.03
N VAL A 391 -32.73 5.17 12.76
CA VAL A 391 -32.90 4.23 11.65
C VAL A 391 -31.64 3.37 11.51
N ALA A 392 -31.79 2.05 11.60
CA ALA A 392 -30.73 1.09 11.34
C ALA A 392 -30.64 0.75 9.85
N GLU A 393 -29.43 0.46 9.35
CA GLU A 393 -29.16 0.08 7.94
C GLU A 393 -30.07 -1.07 7.47
N ALA A 394 -30.15 -2.16 8.25
CA ALA A 394 -31.03 -3.30 7.96
C ALA A 394 -32.55 -2.96 7.99
N ALA A 395 -32.95 -1.90 8.69
CA ALA A 395 -34.33 -1.43 8.66
C ALA A 395 -34.60 -0.60 7.40
N TYR A 396 -33.62 0.20 6.98
CA TYR A 396 -33.68 0.96 5.73
C TYR A 396 -33.72 0.03 4.51
N ASN A 397 -32.85 -0.99 4.44
CA ASN A 397 -32.81 -1.92 3.30
C ASN A 397 -34.15 -2.64 3.09
N ARG A 398 -34.78 -3.11 4.17
CA ARG A 398 -36.13 -3.69 4.12
C ARG A 398 -37.22 -2.68 3.76
N HIS A 399 -37.06 -1.43 4.19
CA HIS A 399 -37.99 -0.37 3.82
C HIS A 399 -37.97 -0.09 2.31
N VAL A 400 -36.78 -0.07 1.68
CA VAL A 400 -36.64 0.11 0.23
C VAL A 400 -37.44 -0.96 -0.53
N GLU A 401 -37.24 -2.24 -0.22
CA GLU A 401 -37.99 -3.36 -0.83
C GLU A 401 -39.51 -3.21 -0.60
N SER A 402 -39.94 -2.71 0.56
CA SER A 402 -41.37 -2.54 0.87
C SER A 402 -42.08 -1.41 0.10
N VAL A 403 -41.33 -0.41 -0.38
CA VAL A 403 -41.89 0.74 -1.11
C VAL A 403 -41.64 0.65 -2.62
N ASP A 404 -40.65 -0.12 -3.05
CA ASP A 404 -40.33 -0.38 -4.45
C ASP A 404 -39.95 -1.85 -4.65
N GLU A 405 -40.93 -2.65 -5.06
CA GLU A 405 -40.81 -4.10 -5.27
C GLU A 405 -39.78 -4.49 -6.35
N ARG A 406 -39.25 -3.53 -7.12
CA ARG A 406 -38.16 -3.76 -8.07
C ARG A 406 -36.82 -3.99 -7.40
N PHE A 407 -36.67 -3.61 -6.13
CA PHE A 407 -35.51 -3.91 -5.31
C PHE A 407 -35.74 -5.19 -4.52
N LEU A 408 -34.71 -6.04 -4.44
CA LEU A 408 -34.72 -7.23 -3.60
C LEU A 408 -33.74 -7.06 -2.44
N CYS A 409 -34.22 -7.17 -1.20
CA CYS A 409 -33.38 -7.06 -0.01
C CYS A 409 -32.63 -8.36 0.25
N LEU A 410 -31.29 -8.27 0.14
CA LEU A 410 -30.34 -9.36 0.36
C LEU A 410 -29.40 -9.10 1.55
N ASP A 411 -29.62 -8.02 2.31
CA ASP A 411 -28.95 -7.71 3.59
C ASP A 411 -28.81 -8.98 4.45
N ARG A 412 -27.57 -9.25 4.90
CA ARG A 412 -27.15 -10.41 5.71
C ARG A 412 -27.30 -11.78 5.04
N SER A 413 -27.56 -11.82 3.74
CA SER A 413 -27.63 -13.07 2.97
C SER A 413 -26.24 -13.47 2.48
N LEU A 414 -25.50 -14.19 3.34
CA LEU A 414 -24.10 -14.51 3.10
C LEU A 414 -23.89 -15.65 2.08
N LEU A 415 -23.07 -15.40 1.06
CA LEU A 415 -22.55 -16.41 0.15
C LEU A 415 -21.30 -17.06 0.73
N LYS A 416 -21.39 -18.35 1.05
CA LYS A 416 -20.23 -19.15 1.48
C LYS A 416 -19.54 -19.75 0.27
N THR A 417 -18.21 -19.62 0.19
CA THR A 417 -17.38 -20.23 -0.85
C THR A 417 -16.15 -20.90 -0.23
N ARG A 418 -15.34 -21.60 -1.02
CA ARG A 418 -14.05 -22.14 -0.53
C ARG A 418 -13.08 -21.03 -0.11
N VAL A 419 -13.12 -19.90 -0.83
CA VAL A 419 -12.30 -18.71 -0.55
C VAL A 419 -12.85 -17.92 0.63
N HIS A 420 -14.18 -17.90 0.80
CA HIS A 420 -14.89 -17.22 1.88
C HIS A 420 -15.67 -18.23 2.74
N PRO A 421 -14.99 -19.03 3.60
CA PRO A 421 -15.65 -20.08 4.39
C PRO A 421 -16.63 -19.53 5.42
N ARG A 422 -16.37 -18.30 5.93
CA ARG A 422 -17.28 -17.55 6.82
C ARG A 422 -18.45 -16.89 6.08
N GLY A 423 -18.41 -16.89 4.76
CA GLY A 423 -19.36 -16.20 3.89
C GLY A 423 -19.03 -14.73 3.69
N PHE A 424 -19.46 -14.18 2.56
CA PHE A 424 -19.41 -12.75 2.26
C PHE A 424 -20.78 -12.27 1.79
N GLU A 425 -21.08 -11.00 2.01
CA GLU A 425 -22.31 -10.36 1.55
C GLU A 425 -22.15 -9.87 0.12
N ALA A 426 -23.03 -10.31 -0.78
CA ALA A 426 -22.97 -9.97 -2.20
C ALA A 426 -23.39 -8.53 -2.48
N CYS A 427 -24.47 -8.09 -1.83
CA CYS A 427 -25.02 -6.74 -1.85
C CYS A 427 -26.08 -6.62 -0.76
N ASP A 428 -26.41 -5.40 -0.37
CA ASP A 428 -27.51 -5.13 0.57
C ASP A 428 -28.86 -5.19 -0.15
N LEU A 429 -28.90 -4.62 -1.36
CA LEU A 429 -30.04 -4.66 -2.27
C LEU A 429 -29.60 -5.10 -3.67
N LEU A 430 -30.41 -5.90 -4.34
CA LEU A 430 -30.31 -6.11 -5.79
C LEU A 430 -31.22 -5.08 -6.48
N GLY A 431 -30.61 -4.15 -7.22
CA GLY A 431 -31.31 -3.04 -7.87
C GLY A 431 -32.12 -3.50 -9.09
N PRO A 432 -33.04 -2.66 -9.63
CA PRO A 432 -33.93 -2.98 -10.75
C PRO A 432 -33.24 -3.45 -12.04
N GLY A 433 -31.99 -3.04 -12.30
CA GLY A 433 -31.18 -3.47 -13.43
C GLY A 433 -30.26 -4.66 -13.14
N ASN A 434 -30.46 -5.37 -12.02
CA ASN A 434 -29.57 -6.41 -11.48
C ASN A 434 -28.19 -5.88 -11.03
N GLU A 435 -28.13 -4.61 -10.65
CA GLU A 435 -26.93 -4.03 -10.04
C GLU A 435 -26.83 -4.43 -8.56
N LEU A 436 -25.60 -4.68 -8.11
CA LEU A 436 -25.30 -4.89 -6.70
C LEU A 436 -25.31 -3.53 -6.00
N VAL A 437 -26.22 -3.31 -5.07
CA VAL A 437 -26.31 -2.05 -4.33
C VAL A 437 -25.82 -2.27 -2.90
N HIS A 438 -24.82 -1.49 -2.50
CA HIS A 438 -24.34 -1.46 -1.12
C HIS A 438 -24.74 -0.13 -0.46
N VAL A 439 -25.44 -0.22 0.66
CA VAL A 439 -26.06 0.87 1.38
C VAL A 439 -25.21 1.21 2.61
N LYS A 440 -24.92 2.51 2.80
CA LYS A 440 -24.24 2.97 4.02
C LYS A 440 -24.73 4.33 4.49
N LYS A 441 -24.85 4.46 5.81
CA LYS A 441 -24.99 5.77 6.47
C LYS A 441 -23.65 6.26 7.02
N VAL A 442 -23.33 7.50 6.74
CA VAL A 442 -22.10 8.18 7.20
C VAL A 442 -22.38 9.57 7.78
N SER A 443 -21.44 10.03 8.60
CA SER A 443 -21.42 11.36 9.23
C SER A 443 -19.99 11.87 9.35
N GLY A 444 -19.79 13.16 9.63
CA GLY A 444 -18.46 13.71 9.94
C GLY A 444 -17.75 13.05 11.13
N SER A 445 -18.51 12.43 12.05
CA SER A 445 -17.97 11.75 13.24
C SER A 445 -17.60 10.28 13.00
N THR A 446 -18.04 9.66 11.91
CA THR A 446 -17.75 8.24 11.59
C THR A 446 -16.52 8.07 10.68
N GLY A 447 -15.94 9.18 10.20
CA GLY A 447 -14.66 9.18 9.48
C GLY A 447 -14.70 8.59 8.06
N SER A 448 -13.56 8.65 7.38
CA SER A 448 -13.38 8.13 6.02
C SER A 448 -13.16 6.62 5.93
N SER A 449 -12.84 5.98 7.05
CA SER A 449 -12.67 4.53 7.17
C SER A 449 -13.94 3.79 6.75
N VAL A 450 -15.13 4.27 7.16
CA VAL A 450 -16.41 3.65 6.85
C VAL A 450 -16.68 3.60 5.34
N LEU A 451 -16.45 4.71 4.62
CA LEU A 451 -16.61 4.76 3.16
C LEU A 451 -15.55 3.91 2.45
N SER A 452 -14.31 3.94 2.93
CA SER A 452 -13.24 3.11 2.37
C SER A 452 -13.56 1.61 2.53
N HIS A 453 -14.16 1.22 3.66
CA HIS A 453 -14.63 -0.14 3.89
C HIS A 453 -15.80 -0.53 2.99
N LEU A 454 -16.78 0.36 2.83
CA LEU A 454 -17.90 0.15 1.89
C LEU A 454 -17.39 -0.10 0.47
N PHE A 455 -16.47 0.74 0.00
CA PHE A 455 -15.91 0.60 -1.34
C PHE A 455 -15.14 -0.72 -1.50
N ALA A 456 -14.30 -1.08 -0.52
CA ALA A 456 -13.61 -2.36 -0.52
C ALA A 456 -14.58 -3.55 -0.49
N GLN A 457 -15.68 -3.47 0.28
CA GLN A 457 -16.69 -4.52 0.38
C GLN A 457 -17.36 -4.77 -0.97
N GLY A 458 -17.87 -3.72 -1.62
CA GLY A 458 -18.51 -3.85 -2.92
C GLY A 458 -17.56 -4.37 -4.00
N LEU A 459 -16.29 -3.96 -3.97
CA LEU A 459 -15.27 -4.48 -4.87
C LEU A 459 -15.06 -5.99 -4.67
N VAL A 460 -14.86 -6.44 -3.42
CA VAL A 460 -14.64 -7.86 -3.11
C VAL A 460 -15.84 -8.69 -3.53
N ALA A 461 -17.06 -8.20 -3.33
CA ALA A 461 -18.27 -8.87 -3.75
C ALA A 461 -18.34 -9.02 -5.28
N ALA A 462 -18.15 -7.92 -6.02
CA ALA A 462 -18.15 -7.92 -7.47
C ALA A 462 -17.04 -8.82 -8.06
N GLU A 463 -15.82 -8.75 -7.52
CA GLU A 463 -14.70 -9.61 -7.92
C GLU A 463 -15.01 -11.09 -7.66
N SER A 464 -15.54 -11.43 -6.49
CA SER A 464 -15.90 -12.81 -6.13
C SER A 464 -16.98 -13.38 -7.06
N LEU A 465 -17.90 -12.54 -7.52
CA LEU A 465 -18.98 -12.92 -8.44
C LEU A 465 -18.53 -13.05 -9.90
N THR A 466 -17.27 -12.76 -10.23
CA THR A 466 -16.70 -13.10 -11.55
C THR A 466 -16.34 -14.59 -11.66
N ASP A 467 -16.19 -15.29 -10.54
CA ASP A 467 -16.03 -16.74 -10.52
C ASP A 467 -17.35 -17.44 -10.81
N ARG A 468 -17.34 -18.39 -11.76
CA ARG A 468 -18.54 -19.09 -12.21
C ARG A 468 -19.26 -19.84 -11.08
N GLN A 469 -18.52 -20.52 -10.21
CA GLN A 469 -19.13 -21.29 -9.13
C GLN A 469 -19.79 -20.38 -8.09
N THR A 470 -19.17 -19.23 -7.81
CA THR A 470 -19.71 -18.21 -6.91
C THR A 470 -20.94 -17.54 -7.52
N TRP A 471 -20.91 -17.24 -8.81
CA TRP A 471 -22.07 -16.71 -9.54
C TRP A 471 -23.28 -17.64 -9.51
N GLU A 472 -23.10 -18.94 -9.76
CA GLU A 472 -24.19 -19.93 -9.69
C GLU A 472 -24.82 -20.01 -8.30
N ARG A 473 -24.02 -19.84 -7.23
CA ARG A 473 -24.54 -19.78 -5.86
C ARG A 473 -25.34 -18.51 -5.63
N PHE A 474 -24.90 -17.38 -6.16
CA PHE A 474 -25.65 -16.13 -6.10
C PHE A 474 -26.98 -16.23 -6.84
N VAL A 475 -27.01 -16.80 -8.05
CA VAL A 475 -28.26 -17.03 -8.80
C VAL A 475 -29.23 -17.90 -8.00
N ARG A 476 -28.75 -18.94 -7.32
CA ARG A 476 -29.59 -19.77 -6.43
C ARG A 476 -30.12 -18.99 -5.23
N LEU A 477 -29.28 -18.18 -4.59
CA LEU A 477 -29.69 -17.31 -3.49
C LEU A 477 -30.80 -16.33 -3.92
N VAL A 478 -30.70 -15.75 -5.11
CA VAL A 478 -31.76 -14.92 -5.68
C VAL A 478 -33.01 -15.75 -5.99
N ALA A 479 -32.86 -16.96 -6.56
CA ALA A 479 -33.98 -17.83 -6.91
C ALA A 479 -34.79 -18.31 -5.69
N GLU A 480 -34.17 -18.44 -4.52
CA GLU A 480 -34.85 -18.76 -3.25
C GLU A 480 -35.83 -17.64 -2.82
N ARG A 481 -35.59 -16.40 -3.25
CA ARG A 481 -36.41 -15.24 -2.90
C ARG A 481 -37.33 -14.83 -4.04
N ASP A 482 -36.82 -14.82 -5.27
CA ASP A 482 -37.55 -14.49 -6.50
C ASP A 482 -37.01 -15.31 -7.70
N PRO A 483 -37.68 -16.44 -8.04
CA PRO A 483 -37.31 -17.27 -9.19
C PRO A 483 -37.37 -16.55 -10.53
N ALA A 484 -38.32 -15.63 -10.72
CA ALA A 484 -38.47 -14.90 -11.97
C ALA A 484 -37.32 -13.91 -12.14
N ARG A 485 -36.91 -13.24 -11.06
CA ARG A 485 -35.75 -12.35 -11.04
C ARG A 485 -34.46 -13.08 -11.35
N ALA A 486 -34.25 -14.25 -10.73
CA ALA A 486 -33.04 -15.06 -10.96
C ALA A 486 -32.86 -15.45 -12.44
N ALA A 487 -33.95 -15.69 -13.18
CA ALA A 487 -33.90 -16.02 -14.60
C ALA A 487 -33.45 -14.84 -15.49
N THR A 488 -33.45 -13.61 -14.98
CA THR A 488 -32.99 -12.40 -15.71
C THR A 488 -31.51 -12.08 -15.48
N LEU A 489 -30.85 -12.78 -14.55
CA LEU A 489 -29.44 -12.57 -14.27
C LEU A 489 -28.58 -13.06 -15.44
N GLY A 490 -27.57 -12.28 -15.82
CA GLY A 490 -26.59 -12.66 -16.83
C GLY A 490 -25.52 -13.63 -16.29
N ASP A 491 -24.30 -13.57 -16.83
CA ASP A 491 -23.15 -14.38 -16.39
C ASP A 491 -22.25 -13.66 -15.37
N ARG A 492 -22.56 -12.41 -15.04
CA ARG A 492 -21.80 -11.54 -14.13
C ARG A 492 -22.69 -10.40 -13.60
N PRO A 493 -22.27 -9.66 -12.54
CA PRO A 493 -23.01 -8.49 -12.07
C PRO A 493 -23.24 -7.46 -13.16
N ALA A 494 -24.45 -6.88 -13.23
CA ALA A 494 -24.79 -5.86 -14.23
C ALA A 494 -24.18 -4.49 -13.92
N GLY A 495 -23.83 -4.26 -12.65
CA GLY A 495 -23.23 -3.03 -12.15
C GLY A 495 -23.02 -3.09 -10.64
N LEU A 496 -22.26 -2.13 -10.12
CA LEU A 496 -22.08 -1.90 -8.69
C LEU A 496 -22.53 -0.47 -8.37
N VAL A 497 -23.37 -0.31 -7.35
CA VAL A 497 -23.86 0.99 -6.88
C VAL A 497 -23.56 1.15 -5.40
N TYR A 498 -22.86 2.22 -5.04
CA TYR A 498 -22.75 2.63 -3.63
C TYR A 498 -23.85 3.63 -3.31
N ALA A 499 -24.83 3.20 -2.52
CA ALA A 499 -25.95 4.01 -2.05
C ALA A 499 -25.61 4.61 -0.67
N ILE A 500 -25.35 5.91 -0.62
CA ILE A 500 -24.79 6.54 0.58
C ILE A 500 -25.72 7.64 1.10
N HIS A 501 -26.13 7.50 2.36
CA HIS A 501 -26.77 8.58 3.11
C HIS A 501 -25.73 9.29 3.96
N ARG A 502 -25.64 10.61 3.82
CA ARG A 502 -24.78 11.45 4.66
C ARG A 502 -25.62 12.36 5.53
N SER A 503 -25.55 12.17 6.85
CA SER A 503 -26.50 12.82 7.78
C SER A 503 -26.12 14.23 8.21
N ASP A 504 -24.89 14.68 7.96
CA ASP A 504 -24.36 15.96 8.44
C ASP A 504 -24.21 17.02 7.34
N LYS A 505 -23.95 16.61 6.09
CA LYS A 505 -23.79 17.50 4.93
C LYS A 505 -24.11 16.76 3.63
N PRO A 506 -24.39 17.47 2.52
CA PRO A 506 -24.59 16.84 1.22
C PRO A 506 -23.37 16.03 0.78
N LEU A 507 -23.60 14.85 0.19
CA LEU A 507 -22.55 14.06 -0.43
C LEU A 507 -22.32 14.52 -1.88
N ARG A 508 -21.11 15.02 -2.14
CA ARG A 508 -20.60 15.47 -3.44
C ARG A 508 -19.17 14.95 -3.67
N PRO A 509 -18.68 14.88 -4.92
CA PRO A 509 -17.30 14.50 -5.24
C PRO A 509 -16.26 15.21 -4.36
N GLU A 510 -16.43 16.51 -4.14
CA GLU A 510 -15.49 17.36 -3.41
C GLU A 510 -15.54 17.11 -1.90
N THR A 511 -16.64 16.54 -1.41
CA THR A 511 -16.87 16.25 0.01
C THR A 511 -16.46 14.84 0.41
N LEU A 512 -16.06 14.00 -0.56
CA LEU A 512 -15.44 12.71 -0.28
C LEU A 512 -14.04 12.92 0.28
N PHE A 513 -13.77 12.19 1.35
CA PHE A 513 -12.48 12.07 2.00
C PHE A 513 -11.44 11.40 1.10
N THR A 514 -10.16 11.72 1.22
CA THR A 514 -9.13 11.28 0.27
C THR A 514 -8.88 9.78 0.31
N PHE A 515 -8.88 9.16 1.50
CA PHE A 515 -8.79 7.69 1.57
C PHE A 515 -10.00 7.00 0.94
N ALA A 516 -11.19 7.60 1.08
CA ALA A 516 -12.40 7.13 0.42
C ALA A 516 -12.31 7.33 -1.11
N ARG A 517 -11.76 8.45 -1.59
CA ARG A 517 -11.50 8.69 -3.02
C ARG A 517 -10.53 7.65 -3.58
N SER A 518 -9.40 7.40 -2.91
CA SER A 518 -8.43 6.39 -3.34
C SER A 518 -9.04 4.98 -3.38
N ALA A 519 -9.87 4.62 -2.40
CA ALA A 519 -10.60 3.36 -2.39
C ALA A 519 -11.65 3.27 -3.51
N LEU A 520 -12.37 4.37 -3.80
CA LEU A 520 -13.33 4.43 -4.90
C LEU A 520 -12.63 4.30 -6.27
N VAL A 521 -11.51 5.00 -6.46
CA VAL A 521 -10.68 4.89 -7.68
C VAL A 521 -10.16 3.46 -7.85
N SER A 522 -9.70 2.86 -6.76
CA SER A 522 -9.29 1.45 -6.75
C SER A 522 -10.42 0.52 -7.21
N ALA A 523 -11.64 0.75 -6.74
CA ALA A 523 -12.81 -0.03 -7.15
C ALA A 523 -13.17 0.21 -8.62
N ALA A 524 -13.25 1.47 -9.05
CA ALA A 524 -13.59 1.86 -10.42
C ALA A 524 -12.66 1.22 -11.46
N VAL A 525 -11.34 1.29 -11.23
CA VAL A 525 -10.34 0.73 -12.14
C VAL A 525 -10.46 -0.79 -12.23
N ALA A 526 -10.70 -1.47 -11.10
CA ALA A 526 -10.86 -2.92 -11.08
C ALA A 526 -12.11 -3.36 -11.83
N LEU A 527 -13.24 -2.71 -11.56
CA LEU A 527 -14.53 -3.01 -12.16
C LEU A 527 -14.52 -2.74 -13.68
N THR A 528 -13.78 -1.71 -14.11
CA THR A 528 -13.54 -1.46 -15.55
C THR A 528 -12.86 -2.65 -16.23
N THR A 529 -11.89 -3.29 -15.57
CA THR A 529 -11.22 -4.51 -16.09
C THR A 529 -12.22 -5.66 -16.29
N TYR A 530 -13.21 -5.76 -15.40
CA TYR A 530 -14.28 -6.77 -15.49
C TYR A 530 -15.47 -6.33 -16.34
N GLY A 531 -15.46 -5.11 -16.91
CA GLY A 531 -16.59 -4.54 -17.64
C GLY A 531 -17.85 -4.37 -16.78
N ILE A 532 -17.70 -4.09 -15.48
CA ILE A 532 -18.79 -3.83 -14.54
C ILE A 532 -18.85 -2.32 -14.31
N PRO A 533 -19.97 -1.64 -14.61
CA PRO A 533 -20.10 -0.19 -14.36
C PRO A 533 -20.21 0.10 -12.86
N LEU A 534 -19.62 1.22 -12.43
CA LEU A 534 -19.64 1.70 -11.05
C LEU A 534 -20.37 3.04 -10.95
N ARG A 535 -21.31 3.14 -10.01
CA ARG A 535 -22.12 4.35 -9.79
C ARG A 535 -22.25 4.70 -8.32
N ILE A 536 -22.54 5.97 -8.03
CA ILE A 536 -22.90 6.44 -6.68
C ILE A 536 -24.34 6.96 -6.68
N ALA A 537 -25.15 6.43 -5.77
CA ALA A 537 -26.48 6.92 -5.47
C ALA A 537 -26.47 7.67 -4.13
N VAL A 538 -26.95 8.91 -4.11
CA VAL A 538 -27.09 9.67 -2.87
C VAL A 538 -28.47 9.42 -2.30
N ILE A 539 -28.54 8.88 -1.09
CA ILE A 539 -29.79 8.67 -0.36
C ILE A 539 -30.18 9.99 0.33
N PRO A 540 -31.40 10.53 0.06
CA PRO A 540 -31.88 11.76 0.67
C PRO A 540 -31.91 11.73 2.21
#